data_AF-A0A7D5RNF0-F1
#
_entry.id   AF-A0A7D5RNF0-F1
#
_cell.length_a   1.000
_cell.length_b   1.000
_cell.length_c   1.000
_cell.angle_alpha   90.00
_cell.angle_beta   90.00
_cell.angle_gamma   90.00
#
_symmetry.space_group_name_H-M   'P 1'
#
loop_
_entity.id
_entity.type
_entity.pdbx_description
1 polymer ?
#
loop_
_entity_poly.entity_id
_entity_poly.type
_entity_poly.pdbx_seq_one_letter_code
_entity_poly.pdbx_strand_id
1 'polypeptide(L)' 'MATPWNKKFTSSGAFISIFGQNSTTNGQFSGPHGTTVDIAGNIYVVDREHHRIQKFNNSGQFVSAWEVWVTEMASFSFH' A
#
# COMPACT_ATOMS: atom_id res chain seq x y z
N MET A 1 17.08 10.11 -9.72
CA MET A 1 16.76 9.76 -8.32
C MET A 1 15.23 9.71 -8.21
N ALA A 2 14.64 8.58 -7.80
CA ALA A 2 13.18 8.44 -7.77
C ALA A 2 12.58 9.12 -6.52
N THR A 3 11.56 9.95 -6.71
CA THR A 3 10.87 10.68 -5.63
C THR A 3 9.78 9.81 -4.99
N PRO A 4 9.87 9.50 -3.69
CA PRO A 4 8.83 8.76 -2.99
C PRO A 4 7.57 9.62 -2.79
N TRP A 5 6.38 9.01 -2.87
CA TRP A 5 5.10 9.73 -3.06
C TRP A 5 4.09 9.62 -1.89
N ASN A 6 4.21 8.66 -0.97
CA ASN A 6 3.33 8.57 0.20
C ASN A 6 3.95 9.21 1.43
N LYS A 7 3.21 10.03 2.16
CA LYS A 7 3.67 10.70 3.38
C LYS A 7 2.85 10.21 4.58
N LYS A 8 3.54 9.83 5.66
CA LYS A 8 2.94 9.48 6.96
C LYS A 8 2.91 10.72 7.86
N PHE A 9 1.78 10.94 8.52
CA PHE A 9 1.60 12.04 9.47
C PHE A 9 1.08 11.51 10.82
N THR A 10 1.29 12.27 11.89
CA THR A 10 0.60 12.07 13.18
C THR A 10 -0.87 12.46 13.05
N SER A 11 -1.69 12.12 14.05
CA SER A 11 -3.07 12.61 14.15
C SER A 11 -3.17 14.14 14.26
N SER A 12 -2.11 14.81 14.71
CA SER A 12 -1.98 16.27 14.72
C SER A 12 -1.45 16.86 13.40
N GLY A 13 -1.20 16.03 12.39
CA GLY A 13 -0.69 16.47 11.08
C GLY A 13 0.82 16.68 11.02
N ALA A 14 1.58 16.30 12.05
CA ALA A 14 3.04 16.40 12.03
C ALA A 14 3.63 15.33 11.10
N PHE A 15 4.57 15.71 10.25
CA PHE A 15 5.23 14.80 9.32
C PHE A 15 6.07 13.75 10.07
N ILE A 16 5.95 12.48 9.68
CA ILE A 16 6.71 11.37 10.26
C ILE A 16 7.74 10.84 9.25
N SER A 17 7.30 10.40 8.08
CA SER A 17 8.18 9.76 7.08
C SER A 17 7.55 9.74 5.68
N ILE A 18 8.37 9.52 4.64
CA ILE A 18 7.91 9.24 3.27
C ILE A 18 8.18 7.77 2.96
N PHE A 19 7.28 7.10 2.25
CA PHE A 19 7.40 5.70 1.82
C PHE A 19 6.82 5.47 0.41
N GLY A 20 7.20 4.36 -0.22
CA GLY A 20 6.86 4.01 -1.60
C GLY A 20 7.78 4.71 -2.61
N GLN A 21 8.51 3.95 -3.42
CA GLN A 21 9.41 4.42 -4.49
C GLN A 21 8.86 3.96 -5.87
N ASN A 22 9.49 4.35 -6.99
CA ASN A 22 9.14 3.91 -8.36
C ASN A 22 10.23 2.95 -8.93
N SER A 23 9.93 1.66 -8.93
CA SER A 23 10.66 0.48 -9.37
C SER A 23 9.74 -0.74 -9.17
N THR A 24 9.96 -1.81 -9.91
CA THR A 24 9.13 -3.03 -9.93
C THR A 24 9.24 -3.89 -8.65
N THR A 25 9.74 -3.32 -7.56
CA THR A 25 10.19 -4.02 -6.36
C THR A 25 9.14 -3.91 -5.25
N ASN A 26 9.10 -4.89 -4.35
CA ASN A 26 8.19 -4.92 -3.21
C ASN A 26 8.19 -3.58 -2.43
N GLY A 27 7.01 -3.12 -2.01
CA GLY A 27 6.84 -1.86 -1.27
C GLY A 27 6.51 -0.63 -2.12
N GLN A 28 6.11 -0.84 -3.37
CA GLN A 28 5.89 0.20 -4.38
C GLN A 28 4.63 -0.09 -5.18
N PHE A 29 3.90 0.93 -5.61
CA PHE A 29 2.57 0.73 -6.22
C PHE A 29 2.46 1.43 -7.57
N SER A 30 1.63 0.88 -8.45
CA SER A 30 1.20 1.42 -9.71
C SER A 30 -0.33 1.33 -9.78
N GLY A 31 -0.99 2.49 -9.79
CA GLY A 31 -2.45 2.60 -9.68
C GLY A 31 -3.03 2.03 -8.38
N PRO A 32 -2.61 2.53 -7.19
CA PRO A 32 -3.24 2.11 -5.94
C PRO A 32 -4.73 2.48 -5.94
N HIS A 33 -5.62 1.50 -5.82
CA HIS A 33 -7.07 1.73 -5.90
C HIS A 33 -7.74 1.77 -4.53
N GLY A 34 -7.18 1.06 -3.55
CA GLY A 34 -7.78 0.95 -2.21
C GLY A 34 -6.76 0.60 -1.15
N THR A 35 -7.07 0.99 0.09
CA THR A 35 -6.27 0.71 1.28
C THR A 35 -7.16 0.33 2.46
N THR A 36 -6.70 -0.58 3.32
CA THR A 36 -7.34 -0.93 4.59
C THR A 36 -6.32 -1.28 5.66
N VAL A 37 -6.77 -1.30 6.91
CA VAL A 37 -5.96 -1.61 8.09
C VAL A 37 -6.63 -2.70 8.92
N ASP A 38 -5.90 -3.75 9.27
CA ASP A 38 -6.41 -4.78 10.20
C ASP A 38 -6.29 -4.36 11.67
N ILE A 39 -6.87 -5.14 12.59
CA ILE A 39 -6.84 -4.83 14.04
C ILE A 39 -5.41 -4.82 14.64
N ALA A 40 -4.44 -5.45 13.98
CA ALA A 40 -3.04 -5.42 14.37
C ALA A 40 -2.28 -4.22 13.79
N GLY A 41 -2.97 -3.37 13.01
CA GLY A 41 -2.40 -2.18 12.38
C GLY A 41 -1.62 -2.48 11.09
N ASN A 42 -1.77 -3.67 10.49
CA ASN A 42 -1.17 -3.94 9.19
C ASN A 42 -1.98 -3.25 8.09
N ILE A 43 -1.28 -2.65 7.14
CA ILE A 43 -1.86 -1.90 6.03
C ILE A 43 -1.86 -2.81 4.80
N TYR A 44 -2.99 -2.89 4.10
CA TYR A 44 -3.13 -3.62 2.85
C TYR A 44 -3.46 -2.63 1.75
N VAL A 45 -2.73 -2.69 0.65
CA VAL A 45 -2.92 -1.80 -0.50
C VAL A 45 -3.14 -2.63 -1.75
N VAL A 46 -4.19 -2.28 -2.51
CA VAL A 46 -4.50 -2.87 -3.81
C VAL A 46 -3.68 -2.15 -4.87
N ASP A 47 -2.71 -2.83 -5.47
CA ASP A 47 -1.78 -2.35 -6.47
C ASP A 47 -2.25 -2.82 -7.86
N ARG A 48 -3.19 -2.05 -8.44
CA ARG A 48 -4.00 -2.49 -9.57
C ARG A 48 -3.18 -2.81 -10.81
N GLU A 49 -2.28 -1.92 -11.20
CA GLU A 49 -1.55 -2.05 -12.46
C GLU A 49 -0.41 -3.08 -12.35
N HIS A 50 -0.02 -3.45 -11.13
CA HIS A 50 0.83 -4.62 -10.89
C HIS A 50 0.04 -5.89 -10.58
N HIS A 51 -1.30 -5.86 -10.66
CA HIS A 51 -2.18 -6.99 -10.36
C HIS A 51 -1.85 -7.69 -9.04
N ARG A 52 -1.62 -6.93 -7.96
CA ARG A 52 -1.23 -7.51 -6.67
C ARG A 52 -1.84 -6.79 -5.49
N ILE A 53 -1.87 -7.47 -4.34
CA ILE A 53 -2.13 -6.88 -3.04
C ILE A 53 -0.83 -6.90 -2.26
N GLN A 54 -0.50 -5.79 -1.60
CA GLN A 54 0.69 -5.70 -0.75
C GLN A 54 0.29 -5.42 0.69
N LYS A 55 0.91 -6.14 1.62
CA LYS A 55 0.78 -5.96 3.07
C LYS A 55 2.02 -5.26 3.63
N PHE A 56 1.77 -4.33 4.54
CA PHE A 56 2.76 -3.61 5.30
C PHE A 56 2.44 -3.73 6.79
N ASN A 57 3.45 -3.69 7.64
CA ASN A 57 3.23 -3.60 9.08
C ASN A 57 2.82 -2.18 9.49
N ASN A 58 2.49 -1.98 10.77
CA ASN A 58 2.11 -0.69 11.34
C ASN A 58 3.19 0.42 11.20
N SER A 59 4.44 0.02 10.93
CA SER A 59 5.58 0.90 10.70
C SER A 59 5.74 1.27 9.22
N GLY A 60 4.88 0.74 8.34
CA GLY A 60 4.93 0.99 6.90
C GLY A 60 6.01 0.17 6.17
N GLN A 61 6.54 -0.88 6.82
CA GLN A 61 7.51 -1.77 6.19
C GLN A 61 6.78 -2.87 5.44
N PHE A 62 7.24 -3.16 4.21
CA PHE A 62 6.70 -4.25 3.41
C PHE A 62 6.85 -5.59 4.14
N VAL A 63 5.77 -6.36 4.18
CA VAL A 63 5.74 -7.69 4.77
C VAL A 63 5.63 -8.74 3.68
N SER A 64 4.66 -8.61 2.79
CA SER A 64 4.37 -9.60 1.75
C SER A 64 3.52 -9.02 0.63
N ALA A 65 3.57 -9.66 -0.54
CA ALA A 65 2.72 -9.36 -1.69
C ALA A 65 2.08 -10.65 -2.20
N TRP A 66 0.88 -10.53 -2.75
CA TRP A 66 0.18 -11.61 -3.42
C TRP A 66 -0.28 -11.12 -4.79
N GLU A 67 0.14 -11.82 -5.84
CA GLU A 67 -0.38 -11.60 -7.19
C GLU A 67 -1.86 -12.01 -7.23
N VAL A 68 -2.70 -11.13 -7.74
CA VAL A 68 -4.13 -11.30 -7.90
C VAL A 68 -4.49 -11.00 -9.35
N TRP A 69 -4.54 -12.06 -10.15
CA TRP A 69 -5.09 -12.00 -11.50
C TRP A 69 -6.62 -11.94 -11.39
N VAL A 70 -7.26 -10.95 -12.02
CA VAL A 70 -8.70 -10.74 -11.83
C VAL A 70 -9.52 -10.92 -13.08
N THR A 71 -10.61 -11.66 -12.91
CA THR A 71 -11.93 -11.17 -13.32
C THR A 71 -12.68 -10.48 -12.16
N GLU A 72 -12.16 -10.48 -10.94
CA GLU A 72 -12.85 -10.01 -9.72
C GLU A 72 -12.18 -8.82 -8.99
N MET A 73 -11.64 -7.82 -9.71
CA MET A 73 -11.22 -6.55 -9.05
C MET A 73 -12.41 -5.64 -8.72
N ALA A 74 -13.63 -6.11 -9.00
CA ALA A 74 -14.84 -5.42 -8.66
C ALA A 74 -15.10 -5.53 -7.15
N SER A 75 -14.82 -4.44 -6.44
CA SER A 75 -15.41 -4.11 -5.12
C SER A 75 -14.81 -4.83 -3.90
N PHE A 76 -13.61 -4.42 -3.49
CA PHE A 76 -13.24 -4.53 -2.08
C PHE A 76 -13.78 -3.30 -1.34
N SER A 77 -14.97 -3.41 -0.75
CA SER A 77 -15.45 -2.46 0.24
C SER A 77 -14.80 -2.81 1.57
N PHE A 78 -13.94 -1.93 2.06
CA PHE A 78 -13.42 -2.02 3.41
C PHE A 78 -14.43 -1.33 4.34
N HIS A 79 -15.07 -2.12 5.20
CA HIS A 79 -15.88 -1.65 6.32
C HIS A 79 -15.05 -1.68 7.60
#